data_AF-A0A9D2A9Z1-F1
#
_entry.id   AF-A0A9D2A9Z1-F1
#
_cell.length_a   1.000
_cell.length_b   1.000
_cell.length_c   1.000
_cell.angle_alpha   90.00
_cell.angle_beta   90.00
_cell.angle_gamma   90.00
#
_symmetry.space_group_name_H-M   'P 1'
#
loop_
_entity.id
_entity.type
_entity.pdbx_description
1 polymer ?
#
loop_
_entity_poly.entity_id
_entity_poly.type
_entity_poly.pdbx_seq_one_letter_code
_entity_poly.pdbx_strand_id
1 'polypeptide(L)'
;MGTDENGEPTGEIKDRRYEIFSTTQRQAYMVVLPADTPEKDFAFRQKVKLVNPEFTNYAIPNNNFLPRVGIRITADDLVEDKGIDKVTKSSNPTDTKK
;
A
#
# COMPACT_ATOMS: atom_id res chain seq x y z
N MET A 1 11.17 -14.47 -0.02
CA MET A 1 12.53 -15.01 0.16
C MET A 1 13.01 -15.51 -1.19
N GLY A 2 14.21 -15.14 -1.62
CA GLY A 2 14.84 -15.68 -2.82
C GLY A 2 15.20 -17.15 -2.63
N THR A 3 15.23 -17.91 -3.72
CA THR A 3 15.75 -19.27 -3.76
C THR A 3 16.99 -19.31 -4.64
N ASP A 4 17.94 -20.18 -4.31
CA ASP A 4 19.06 -20.47 -5.19
C ASP A 4 18.65 -21.41 -6.35
N GLU A 5 19.63 -21.80 -7.17
CA GLU A 5 19.43 -22.71 -8.30
C GLU A 5 18.96 -24.13 -7.88
N ASN A 6 19.14 -24.49 -6.61
CA ASN A 6 18.72 -25.76 -6.04
C ASN A 6 17.35 -25.65 -5.35
N GLY A 7 16.77 -24.45 -5.30
CA GLY A 7 15.50 -24.18 -4.65
C GLY A 7 15.60 -23.85 -3.15
N GLU A 8 16.82 -23.73 -2.60
CA GLU A 8 17.03 -23.46 -1.19
C GLU A 8 16.88 -21.96 -0.87
N PRO A 9 16.27 -21.59 0.27
CA PRO A 9 16.05 -20.20 0.64
C PRO A 9 17.37 -19.48 0.95
N THR A 10 17.67 -18.41 0.22
CA THR A 10 18.95 -17.68 0.32
C THR A 10 18.98 -16.59 1.38
N GLY A 11 17.84 -16.33 2.04
CA GLY A 11 17.69 -15.17 2.93
C GLY A 11 17.58 -13.83 2.19
N GLU A 12 17.74 -13.80 0.87
CA GLU A 12 17.58 -12.59 0.06
C GLU A 12 16.11 -12.16 0.04
N ILE A 13 15.87 -10.86 0.26
CA ILE A 13 14.53 -10.28 0.11
C ILE A 13 14.34 -9.98 -1.38
N LYS A 14 13.27 -10.52 -1.98
CA LYS A 14 12.92 -10.29 -3.40
C LYS A 14 11.78 -9.29 -3.57
N ASP A 15 10.88 -9.26 -2.60
CA ASP A 15 9.77 -8.33 -2.53
C ASP A 15 9.34 -8.15 -1.07
N ARG A 16 8.61 -7.07 -0.79
CA ARG A 16 7.93 -6.85 0.49
C ARG A 16 6.43 -6.75 0.25
N ARG A 17 5.64 -7.43 1.07
CA ARG A 17 4.18 -7.53 0.86
C ARG A 17 3.44 -6.98 2.06
N TYR A 18 2.55 -6.04 1.82
CA TYR A 18 1.70 -5.44 2.84
C TYR A 18 0.23 -5.70 2.50
N GLU A 19 -0.56 -6.05 3.51
CA GLU A 19 -2.01 -6.13 3.38
C GLU A 19 -2.63 -4.77 3.70
N ILE A 20 -3.38 -4.23 2.74
CA ILE A 20 -4.02 -2.91 2.88
C ILE A 20 -5.52 -3.08 2.71
N PHE A 21 -6.26 -2.57 3.68
CA PHE A 21 -7.71 -2.54 3.63
C PHE A 21 -8.21 -1.28 2.90
N SER A 22 -8.84 -1.46 1.75
CA SER A 22 -9.54 -0.40 1.05
C SER A 22 -10.90 -0.17 1.68
N THR A 23 -11.13 1.03 2.20
CA THR A 23 -12.44 1.42 2.77
C THR A 23 -13.52 1.51 1.70
N THR A 24 -13.16 1.97 0.50
CA THR A 24 -14.08 2.11 -0.64
C THR A 24 -14.60 0.77 -1.13
N GLN A 25 -13.70 -0.21 -1.33
CA GLN A 25 -14.07 -1.54 -1.83
C GLN A 25 -14.46 -2.50 -0.69
N ARG A 26 -14.23 -2.11 0.57
CA ARG A 26 -14.45 -2.91 1.77
C ARG A 26 -13.73 -4.28 1.71
N GLN A 27 -12.53 -4.28 1.16
CA GLN A 27 -11.73 -5.48 0.90
C GLN A 27 -10.24 -5.21 1.17
N ALA A 28 -9.54 -6.26 1.60
CA ALA A 28 -8.09 -6.26 1.72
C ALA A 28 -7.41 -6.62 0.39
N TYR A 29 -6.33 -5.92 0.08
CA TYR A 29 -5.48 -6.14 -1.08
C TYR A 29 -4.03 -6.33 -0.64
N MET A 30 -3.33 -7.23 -1.32
CA MET A 30 -1.89 -7.39 -1.16
C MET A 30 -1.17 -6.41 -2.09
N VAL A 31 -0.38 -5.52 -1.50
CA VAL A 31 0.50 -4.60 -2.24
C VAL A 31 1.92 -5.12 -2.15
N VAL A 32 2.58 -5.19 -3.31
CA VAL A 32 3.96 -5.67 -3.43
C VAL A 32 4.88 -4.47 -3.68
N LEU A 33 5.88 -4.31 -2.84
CA LEU A 33 6.94 -3.33 -2.98
C LEU A 33 8.26 -4.01 -3.42
N PRO A 34 9.13 -3.27 -4.12
CA PRO A 34 10.50 -3.68 -4.40
C PRO A 34 11.29 -4.10 -3.15
N ALA A 35 12.32 -4.93 -3.36
CA ALA A 35 13.17 -5.44 -2.28
C ALA A 35 14.02 -4.36 -1.59
N ASP A 36 14.44 -3.35 -2.35
CA ASP A 36 15.24 -2.21 -1.93
C ASP A 36 14.44 -1.20 -1.09
N THR A 37 13.11 -1.26 -1.14
CA THR A 37 12.28 -0.50 -0.21
C THR A 37 12.56 -0.94 1.23
N PRO A 38 12.84 -0.01 2.16
CA PRO A 38 13.04 -0.36 3.57
C PRO A 38 11.77 -0.97 4.17
N GLU A 39 11.95 -1.80 5.20
CA GLU A 39 10.82 -2.31 5.97
C GLU A 39 10.07 -1.17 6.66
N LYS A 40 8.75 -1.26 6.69
CA LYS A 40 7.89 -0.26 7.30
C LYS A 40 7.03 -0.91 8.36
N ASP A 41 7.08 -0.32 9.54
CA ASP A 41 6.20 -0.67 10.64
C ASP A 41 5.07 0.35 10.68
N PHE A 42 3.85 -0.10 10.39
CA PHE A 42 2.65 0.71 10.43
C PHE A 42 1.78 0.23 11.58
N ALA A 43 1.23 1.17 12.36
CA ALA A 43 0.24 0.83 13.36
C ALA A 43 -1.01 0.21 12.72
N PHE A 44 -1.73 -0.63 13.46
CA PHE A 44 -2.95 -1.24 12.95
C PHE A 44 -3.94 -0.16 12.45
N ARG A 45 -4.38 -0.30 11.19
CA ARG A 45 -5.27 0.64 10.49
C ARG A 45 -4.71 2.06 10.32
N GLN A 46 -3.40 2.25 10.42
CA GLN A 46 -2.77 3.50 10.02
C GLN A 46 -3.07 3.76 8.54
N LYS A 47 -3.45 5.01 8.23
CA LYS A 47 -3.73 5.39 6.85
C LYS A 47 -2.43 5.55 6.08
N VAL A 48 -2.40 5.01 4.88
CA VAL A 48 -1.24 5.03 4.00
C VAL A 48 -1.64 5.40 2.58
N LYS A 49 -0.69 5.91 1.81
CA LYS A 49 -0.78 6.17 0.38
C LYS A 49 0.23 5.31 -0.36
N LEU A 50 -0.18 4.78 -1.51
CA LEU A 50 0.70 4.09 -2.44
C LEU A 50 1.44 5.12 -3.29
N VAL A 51 2.76 4.97 -3.43
CA VAL A 51 3.58 5.78 -4.35
C VAL A 51 3.69 5.04 -5.68
N ASN A 52 3.30 5.70 -6.77
CA ASN A 52 3.28 5.15 -8.14
C ASN A 52 2.64 3.75 -8.23
N PRO A 53 1.36 3.57 -7.85
CA PRO A 53 0.73 2.27 -7.89
C PRO A 53 0.44 1.82 -9.31
N GLU A 54 0.75 0.55 -9.61
CA GLU A 54 0.33 -0.15 -10.82
C GLU A 54 -0.64 -1.27 -10.50
N PHE A 55 -1.66 -1.43 -11.35
CA PHE A 55 -2.73 -2.40 -11.18
C PHE A 55 -2.71 -3.38 -12.35
N THR A 56 -2.43 -4.64 -12.06
CA THR A 56 -2.41 -5.71 -13.07
C THR A 56 -3.54 -6.71 -12.80
N ASN A 57 -4.45 -6.85 -13.76
CA ASN A 57 -5.46 -7.90 -13.72
C ASN A 57 -4.85 -9.24 -14.13
N TYR A 58 -5.23 -10.32 -13.45
CA TYR A 58 -4.85 -11.67 -13.83
C TYR A 58 -6.03 -12.62 -13.69
N ALA A 59 -6.05 -13.66 -14.52
CA ALA A 59 -7.03 -14.73 -14.39
C ALA A 59 -6.63 -15.63 -13.22
N ILE A 60 -7.52 -15.80 -12.26
CA ILE A 60 -7.42 -16.81 -11.21
C ILE A 60 -7.97 -18.11 -11.83
N PRO A 61 -7.13 -19.14 -12.04
CA PRO A 61 -7.60 -20.42 -12.51
C PRO A 61 -8.61 -20.99 -11.51
N ASN A 62 -9.77 -21.40 -11.99
CA ASN A 62 -10.71 -22.18 -11.20
C ASN A 62 -11.28 -23.32 -12.05
N ASN A 63 -11.67 -24.41 -11.40
CA ASN A 63 -12.23 -25.60 -12.07
C ASN A 63 -13.63 -25.37 -12.68
N ASN A 64 -14.21 -24.16 -12.60
CA ASN A 64 -15.63 -23.91 -12.89
C ASN A 64 -15.87 -23.06 -14.15
N PHE A 65 -14.96 -23.08 -15.14
CA PHE A 65 -15.09 -22.44 -16.47
C PHE A 65 -15.30 -20.91 -16.49
N LEU A 66 -15.43 -20.22 -15.36
CA LEU A 66 -15.53 -18.77 -15.26
C LEU A 66 -14.30 -18.22 -14.54
N PRO A 67 -13.22 -17.80 -15.23
CA PRO A 67 -12.04 -17.26 -14.57
C PRO A 67 -12.43 -16.08 -13.67
N ARG A 68 -12.09 -16.17 -12.38
CA ARG A 68 -12.21 -15.01 -11.49
C ARG A 68 -11.10 -14.03 -11.84
N VAL A 69 -11.39 -12.74 -11.88
CA VAL A 69 -10.37 -11.73 -12.08
C VAL A 69 -9.73 -11.40 -10.73
N GLY A 70 -8.44 -11.66 -10.60
CA GLY A 70 -7.61 -11.18 -9.51
C GLY A 70 -6.94 -9.87 -9.89
N ILE A 71 -6.63 -9.05 -8.90
CA ILE A 71 -5.86 -7.81 -9.08
C ILE A 71 -4.56 -7.97 -8.30
N ARG A 72 -3.43 -7.75 -8.98
CA ARG A 72 -2.12 -7.57 -8.36
C ARG A 72 -1.84 -6.07 -8.30
N ILE A 73 -1.43 -5.59 -7.13
CA ILE A 73 -1.04 -4.20 -6.91
C ILE A 73 0.45 -4.17 -6.62
N THR A 74 1.20 -3.42 -7.43
CA THR A 74 2.61 -3.08 -7.18
C THR A 74 2.71 -1.58 -6.92
N ALA A 75 3.68 -1.16 -6.13
CA ALA A 75 3.95 0.25 -5.86
C ALA A 75 5.44 0.45 -5.54
N ASP A 76 5.96 1.64 -5.77
CA ASP A 76 7.36 1.97 -5.45
C ASP A 76 7.57 2.10 -3.94
N ASP A 77 6.58 2.65 -3.24
CA ASP A 77 6.66 2.87 -1.80
C ASP A 77 5.28 2.95 -1.11
N LEU A 78 5.28 2.83 0.23
CA LEU A 78 4.15 3.09 1.12
C LEU A 78 4.46 4.24 2.07
N VAL A 79 3.67 5.30 2.04
CA VAL A 79 3.87 6.46 2.93
C VAL A 79 2.66 6.67 3.81
N GLU A 80 2.88 7.14 5.04
CA GLU A 80 1.80 7.54 5.93
C GLU A 80 0.96 8.64 5.30
N ASP A 81 -0.36 8.47 5.30
CA ASP A 81 -1.28 9.54 4.94
C ASP A 81 -1.55 10.43 6.15
N LYS A 82 -0.73 11.47 6.27
CA LYS A 82 -0.89 12.51 7.31
C LYS A 82 -2.18 13.35 7.14
N GLY A 83 -2.94 13.11 6.07
CA GLY A 83 -4.04 13.98 5.68
C GLY A 83 -3.52 15.33 5.20
N ILE A 84 -4.42 16.17 4.67
CA ILE A 84 -4.12 17.60 4.59
C ILE A 84 -4.29 18.12 6.01
N ASP A 85 -3.20 18.52 6.66
CA ASP A 85 -3.30 19.42 7.82
C ASP A 85 -4.18 20.57 7.36
N LYS A 86 -5.41 20.67 7.88
CA LYS A 86 -6.16 21.91 7.75
C LYS A 86 -5.28 22.95 8.43
N VAL A 87 -4.54 23.72 7.65
CA VAL A 87 -3.91 24.96 8.09
C VAL A 87 -5.05 25.80 8.63
N THR A 88 -5.25 25.70 9.94
CA THR A 88 -6.23 26.49 10.65
C THR A 88 -5.53 27.82 10.76
N LYS A 89 -5.77 28.73 9.82
CA LYS A 89 -5.46 30.14 10.02
C LYS A 89 -6.33 30.59 11.19
N SER A 90 -5.82 30.44 12.41
CA SER A 90 -6.24 31.26 13.53
C SER A 90 -5.65 32.64 13.27
N SER A 91 -6.34 33.43 12.45
CA SER A 91 -6.25 34.88 12.53
C SER A 91 -7.38 35.31 13.45
N ASN A 92 -7.07 35.49 14.74
CA ASN A 92 -7.96 36.18 15.66
C ASN A 92 -8.33 37.56 15.08
N PRO A 93 -9.59 38.01 15.16
CA PRO A 93 -9.94 39.38 14.88
C PRO A 93 -9.45 40.25 16.05
N THR A 94 -8.48 41.13 15.80
CA THR A 94 -8.18 42.21 16.74
C THR A 94 -9.13 43.35 16.46
N ASP A 95 -10.20 43.43 17.26
CA ASP A 95 -10.96 44.65 17.47
C ASP A 95 -9.98 45.77 17.86
N THR A 96 -9.81 46.76 16.97
CA THR A 96 -9.17 48.02 17.35
C THR A 96 -10.18 49.14 17.19
N LYS A 97 -10.74 49.50 18.34
CA LYS A 97 -11.54 50.68 18.61
C LYS A 97 -10.67 51.93 18.45
N LYS A 98 -11.02 52.85 17.54
CA LYS A 98 -10.83 54.29 17.74
C LYS A 98 -11.76 55.11 16.85
#